data_AF-D1BK92-F1
#
_entry.id   AF-D1BK92-F1
#
_cell.length_a   1.000
_cell.length_b   1.000
_cell.length_c   1.000
_cell.angle_alpha   90.00
_cell.angle_beta   90.00
_cell.angle_gamma   90.00
#
_symmetry.space_group_name_H-M   'P 1'
#
loop_
_entity.id
_entity.type
_entity.pdbx_description
1 polymer ?
#
loop_
_entity_poly.entity_id
_entity_poly.type
_entity_poly.pdbx_seq_one_letter_code
_entity_poly.pdbx_strand_id
1 'polypeptide(L)'
;MSGYEITLSGCETVLNSMLVEADELSTALGGIEGIVTSAVTGSGDCPVVAEAIGVFFENRTTTLQGIGTRMEAAMTGTVAAIGWYNKGDEEMMLTQQQLASEVASTGRFDQFTEAPE
;
A
#
# COMPACT_ATOMS: atom_id res chain seq x y z
N MET A 1 -22.14 -14.59 6.66
CA MET A 1 -20.75 -14.09 6.73
C MET A 1 -20.43 -13.56 5.35
N SER A 2 -20.26 -12.26 5.19
CA SER A 2 -19.74 -11.68 3.94
C SER A 2 -18.32 -12.21 3.77
N GLY A 3 -18.08 -12.98 2.71
CA GLY A 3 -16.72 -13.32 2.31
C GLY A 3 -15.92 -12.03 2.15
N TYR A 4 -14.61 -12.09 2.36
CA TYR A 4 -13.71 -10.98 2.06
C TYR A 4 -13.76 -10.69 0.55
N GLU A 5 -14.75 -9.92 0.09
CA GLU A 5 -14.80 -9.42 -1.28
C GLU A 5 -13.86 -8.23 -1.39
N ILE A 6 -12.71 -8.48 -2.00
CA ILE A 6 -11.80 -7.43 -2.44
C ILE A 6 -12.43 -6.81 -3.70
N THR A 7 -13.00 -5.62 -3.57
CA THR A 7 -13.53 -4.87 -4.72
C THR A 7 -12.42 -4.00 -5.31
N LEU A 8 -12.16 -4.13 -6.61
CA LEU A 8 -11.12 -3.36 -7.32
C LEU A 8 -11.30 -1.85 -7.14
N SER A 9 -12.54 -1.35 -7.23
CA SER A 9 -12.86 0.07 -7.00
C SER A 9 -12.57 0.52 -5.56
N GLY A 10 -12.80 -0.34 -4.57
CA GLY A 10 -12.46 -0.06 -3.18
C GLY A 10 -10.94 0.03 -2.98
N CYS A 11 -10.18 -0.88 -3.58
CA CYS A 11 -8.72 -0.84 -3.56
C CYS A 11 -8.14 0.39 -4.26
N GLU A 12 -8.67 0.77 -5.42
CA GLU A 12 -8.26 1.98 -6.14
C GLU A 12 -8.51 3.25 -5.32
N THR A 13 -9.64 3.31 -4.61
CA THR A 13 -9.95 4.42 -3.70
C THR A 13 -8.93 4.52 -2.57
N VAL A 14 -8.60 3.40 -1.93
CA VAL A 14 -7.61 3.37 -0.84
C VAL A 14 -6.21 3.74 -1.33
N LEU A 15 -5.78 3.20 -2.48
CA LEU A 15 -4.48 3.51 -3.07
C LEU A 15 -4.35 5.00 -3.44
N ASN A 16 -5.38 5.60 -4.02
CA ASN A 16 -5.41 7.03 -4.31
C ASN A 16 -5.37 7.88 -3.04
N SER A 17 -6.09 7.48 -1.98
CA SER A 17 -6.03 8.18 -0.69
C SER A 17 -4.63 8.13 -0.09
N MET A 18 -3.96 6.97 -0.15
CA MET A 18 -2.58 6.82 0.33
C MET A 18 -1.58 7.67 -0.46
N LEU A 19 -1.77 7.81 -1.78
CA LEU A 19 -0.93 8.69 -2.61
C LEU A 19 -1.08 10.16 -2.20
N VAL A 20 -2.31 10.61 -1.93
CA VAL A 20 -2.56 11.98 -1.45
C VAL A 20 -1.89 12.20 -0.09
N GLU A 21 -2.07 11.28 0.87
CA GLU A 21 -1.44 11.39 2.19
C GLU A 21 0.10 11.35 2.11
N ALA A 22 0.67 10.56 1.18
CA ALA A 22 2.11 10.52 0.96
C ALA A 22 2.64 11.85 0.40
N ASP A 23 1.90 12.47 -0.52
CA ASP A 23 2.25 13.77 -1.10
C ASP A 23 2.12 14.91 -0.08
N GLU A 24 1.08 14.88 0.76
CA GLU A 24 0.92 15.79 1.89
C GLU A 24 2.06 15.64 2.91
N LEU A 25 2.46 14.41 3.24
CA LEU A 25 3.59 14.15 4.12
C LEU A 25 4.90 14.68 3.51
N SER A 26 5.15 14.44 2.22
CA SER A 26 6.32 14.94 1.50
C SER A 26 6.37 16.48 1.51
N THR A 27 5.24 17.12 1.22
CA THR A 27 5.08 18.58 1.25
C THR A 27 5.32 19.15 2.64
N ALA A 28 4.75 18.52 3.67
CA ALA A 28 4.96 18.91 5.05
C ALA A 28 6.44 18.78 5.45
N LEU A 29 7.12 17.71 5.01
CA LEU A 29 8.54 17.52 5.25
C LEU A 29 9.40 18.61 4.60
N GLY A 30 9.08 19.01 3.37
CA GLY A 30 9.77 20.09 2.67
C GLY A 30 9.59 21.46 3.34
N GLY A 31 8.44 21.70 3.99
CA GLY A 31 8.16 22.95 4.69
C GLY A 31 8.88 23.14 6.04
N ILE A 32 9.45 22.08 6.60
CA ILE A 32 10.07 22.09 7.93
C ILE A 32 11.29 23.02 7.99
N GLU A 33 12.09 23.08 6.93
CA GLU A 33 13.34 23.87 6.92
C GLU A 33 13.07 25.38 7.11
N GLY A 34 11.98 25.89 6.53
CA GLY A 34 11.54 27.27 6.71
C GLY A 34 11.04 27.55 8.13
N ILE A 35 10.36 26.58 8.76
CA ILE A 35 9.89 26.67 10.15
C ILE A 35 11.09 26.67 11.11
N VAL A 36 12.08 25.80 10.87
CA VAL A 36 13.33 25.73 11.63
C VAL A 36 14.07 27.07 11.59
N THR A 37 14.26 27.61 10.39
CA THR A 37 14.93 28.90 10.20
C THR A 37 14.21 30.02 10.93
N SER A 38 12.87 30.03 10.87
CA SER A 38 12.03 31.02 11.56
C SER A 38 12.09 30.89 13.08
N ALA A 39 12.13 29.66 13.61
CA ALA A 39 12.24 29.39 15.04
C ALA A 39 13.59 29.80 15.62
N VAL A 40 14.69 29.54 14.89
CA VAL A 40 16.04 29.99 15.29
C VAL A 40 16.12 31.52 15.29
N THR A 41 15.65 32.17 14.22
CA THR A 41 15.63 33.64 14.12
C THR A 41 14.78 34.26 15.25
N GLY A 42 13.60 33.70 15.52
CA GLY A 42 12.69 34.15 16.59
C GLY A 42 13.24 33.96 18.00
N SER A 43 14.21 33.06 18.18
CA SER A 43 14.93 32.86 19.44
C SER A 43 16.05 33.88 19.69
N GLY A 44 16.23 34.85 18.78
CA GLY A 44 17.34 35.79 18.82
C GLY A 44 18.68 35.13 18.49
N ASP A 45 18.66 34.14 17.58
CA ASP A 45 19.83 33.36 17.17
C ASP A 45 20.56 32.68 18.34
N CYS A 46 19.79 32.25 19.35
CA CYS A 46 20.33 31.56 20.51
C CYS A 46 20.93 30.20 20.06
N PRO A 47 22.25 29.99 20.22
CA PRO A 47 22.92 28.79 19.68
C PRO A 47 22.41 27.49 20.31
N VAL A 48 21.97 27.54 21.58
CA VAL A 48 21.35 26.39 22.28
C VAL A 48 20.03 25.98 21.64
N VAL A 49 19.23 26.95 21.17
CA VAL A 49 17.95 26.68 20.51
C VAL A 49 18.19 26.08 19.13
N ALA A 50 19.16 26.62 18.38
CA ALA A 50 19.57 26.06 17.10
C ALA A 50 20.09 24.61 17.21
N GLU A 51 20.92 24.33 18.21
CA GLU A 51 21.44 22.99 18.48
C GLU A 51 20.33 22.01 18.87
N ALA A 52 19.44 22.40 19.78
CA ALA A 52 18.31 21.56 20.20
C ALA A 52 17.36 21.21 19.04
N ILE A 53 17.11 22.17 18.14
CA ILE A 53 16.30 21.94 16.94
C ILE A 53 17.03 20.99 15.97
N GLY A 54 18.34 21.17 15.77
CA GLY A 54 19.15 20.27 14.96
C GLY A 54 19.09 18.82 15.45
N VAL A 55 19.31 18.61 16.75
CA VAL A 55 19.24 17.28 17.40
C VAL A 55 17.84 16.67 17.32
N PHE A 56 16.78 17.48 17.41
CA PHE A 56 15.42 17.01 17.25
C PHE A 56 15.17 16.46 15.84
N PHE A 57 15.56 17.21 14.81
CA PHE A 57 15.36 16.76 13.42
C PHE A 57 16.26 15.60 13.06
N GLU A 58 17.50 15.56 13.54
CA GLU A 58 18.39 14.42 13.36
C GLU A 58 17.77 13.14 13.93
N ASN A 59 17.22 13.19 15.15
CA ASN A 59 16.53 12.05 15.77
C ASN A 59 15.22 11.67 15.04
N ARG A 60 14.52 12.64 14.44
CA ARG A 60 13.22 12.38 13.81
C ARG A 60 13.34 11.99 12.33
N THR A 61 14.45 12.33 11.68
CA THR A 61 14.67 12.06 10.24
C THR A 61 14.53 10.58 9.91
N THR A 62 15.17 9.69 10.69
CA THR A 62 15.05 8.24 10.49
C THR A 62 13.62 7.74 10.66
N THR A 63 12.87 8.32 11.60
CA THR A 63 11.47 7.95 11.82
C THR A 63 10.61 8.38 10.63
N LEU A 64 10.80 9.60 10.14
CA LEU A 64 10.04 10.17 9.03
C LEU A 64 10.34 9.44 7.71
N GLN A 65 11.61 9.14 7.44
CA GLN A 65 12.00 8.29 6.30
C GLN A 65 11.40 6.89 6.42
N GLY A 66 11.43 6.29 7.62
CA GLY A 66 10.85 4.97 7.86
C GLY A 66 9.34 4.91 7.62
N ILE A 67 8.61 6.00 7.83
CA ILE A 67 7.18 6.10 7.50
C ILE A 67 6.99 6.09 5.99
N GLY A 68 7.73 6.93 5.24
CA GLY A 68 7.66 6.95 3.78
C GLY A 68 7.95 5.60 3.15
N THR A 69 9.04 4.94 3.56
CA THR A 69 9.39 3.60 3.07
C THR A 69 8.31 2.56 3.38
N ARG A 70 7.65 2.63 4.54
CA ARG A 70 6.55 1.71 4.89
C ARG A 70 5.31 1.97 4.05
N MET A 71 4.99 3.24 3.75
CA MET A 71 3.86 3.59 2.87
C MET A 71 4.10 3.06 1.45
N GLU A 72 5.29 3.27 0.89
CA GLU A 72 5.66 2.74 -0.43
C GLU A 72 5.62 1.20 -0.47
N ALA A 73 6.14 0.54 0.56
CA ALA A 73 6.10 -0.91 0.68
C ALA A 73 4.67 -1.45 0.77
N ALA A 74 3.79 -0.78 1.53
CA ALA A 74 2.39 -1.14 1.65
C ALA A 74 1.65 -0.96 0.31
N MET A 75 1.92 0.13 -0.42
CA MET A 75 1.35 0.37 -1.74
C MET A 75 1.77 -0.71 -2.74
N THR A 76 3.07 -1.02 -2.78
CA THR A 76 3.62 -2.07 -3.66
C THR A 76 3.04 -3.44 -3.34
N GLY A 77 2.95 -3.80 -2.06
CA GLY A 77 2.36 -5.06 -1.61
C GLY A 77 0.87 -5.18 -1.97
N THR A 78 0.13 -4.07 -1.87
CA THR A 78 -1.29 -4.04 -2.24
C THR A 78 -1.50 -4.22 -3.73
N VAL A 79 -0.73 -3.50 -4.57
CA VAL A 79 -0.79 -3.66 -6.04
C VAL A 79 -0.42 -5.09 -6.45
N ALA A 80 0.62 -5.66 -5.84
CA ALA A 80 1.00 -7.05 -6.08
C ALA A 80 -0.13 -8.01 -5.70
N ALA A 81 -0.74 -7.85 -4.53
CA ALA A 81 -1.84 -8.70 -4.06
C ALA A 81 -3.05 -8.67 -5.02
N ILE A 82 -3.41 -7.49 -5.55
CA ILE A 82 -4.49 -7.36 -6.55
C ILE A 82 -4.11 -8.11 -7.84
N GLY A 83 -2.86 -7.98 -8.29
CA GLY A 83 -2.36 -8.72 -9.45
C GLY A 83 -2.44 -10.23 -9.27
N TRP A 84 -2.08 -10.74 -8.08
CA TRP A 84 -2.23 -12.16 -7.74
C TRP A 84 -3.69 -12.61 -7.74
N TYR A 85 -4.61 -11.77 -7.27
CA TYR A 85 -6.03 -12.09 -7.24
C TYR A 85 -6.60 -12.25 -8.66
N ASN A 86 -6.33 -11.29 -9.55
CA ASN A 86 -6.76 -11.37 -10.96
C ASN A 86 -6.17 -12.61 -11.65
N LYS A 87 -4.89 -12.90 -11.41
CA LYS A 87 -4.24 -14.09 -11.99
C LYS A 87 -4.88 -15.38 -11.48
N GLY A 88 -5.22 -15.44 -10.19
CA GLY A 88 -5.93 -16.58 -9.60
C GLY A 88 -7.30 -16.80 -10.23
N ASP A 89 -8.07 -15.73 -10.42
CA ASP A 89 -9.39 -15.80 -11.08
C ASP A 89 -9.27 -16.28 -12.54
N GLU A 90 -8.28 -15.79 -13.28
CA GLU A 90 -7.99 -16.23 -14.65
C GLU A 90 -7.61 -17.73 -14.70
N GLU A 91 -6.73 -18.18 -13.80
CA GLU A 91 -6.32 -19.60 -13.72
C GLU A 91 -7.50 -20.51 -13.34
N MET A 92 -8.35 -20.08 -12.39
CA MET A 92 -9.55 -20.84 -12.02
C MET A 92 -10.57 -20.90 -13.16
N MET A 93 -10.80 -19.79 -13.87
CA MET A 93 -11.69 -19.76 -15.03
C MET A 93 -11.18 -20.67 -16.16
N LEU A 94 -9.87 -20.63 -16.46
CA LEU A 94 -9.24 -21.49 -17.46
C LEU A 94 -9.38 -22.98 -17.08
N THR A 95 -9.16 -23.32 -15.81
CA THR A 95 -9.30 -24.69 -15.31
C THR A 95 -10.74 -25.18 -15.43
N GLN A 96 -11.72 -24.33 -15.08
CA GLN A 96 -13.13 -24.66 -15.24
C GLN A 96 -13.52 -24.84 -16.71
N GLN A 97 -13.02 -24.02 -17.63
CA GLN A 97 -13.25 -24.18 -19.07
C GLN A 97 -12.64 -25.46 -19.61
N GLN A 98 -11.43 -25.82 -19.15
CA GLN A 98 -10.78 -27.08 -19.52
C GLN A 98 -11.60 -28.29 -19.04
N LEU A 99 -12.01 -28.30 -17.77
CA LEU A 99 -12.86 -29.35 -17.20
C LEU A 99 -14.21 -29.44 -17.92
N ALA A 100 -14.85 -28.30 -18.22
CA ALA A 100 -16.11 -28.28 -18.94
C ALA A 100 -15.98 -28.82 -20.38
N SER A 101 -14.88 -28.52 -21.07
CA SER A 101 -14.57 -29.05 -22.40
C SER A 101 -14.27 -30.55 -22.38
N GLU A 102 -13.56 -31.01 -21.36
CA GLU A 102 -13.27 -32.44 -21.16
C GLU A 102 -14.54 -33.23 -20.86
N VAL A 103 -15.43 -32.71 -20.01
CA VAL A 103 -16.72 -33.36 -19.73
C VAL A 103 -17.64 -33.32 -20.96
N ALA A 104 -17.66 -32.23 -21.73
CA ALA A 104 -18.44 -32.15 -22.96
C ALA A 104 -17.98 -33.16 -24.03
N SER A 105 -16.69 -33.49 -24.06
CA SER A 105 -16.13 -34.46 -25.01
C SER A 105 -16.17 -35.92 -24.54
N THR A 106 -16.22 -36.17 -23.22
CA THR A 106 -16.17 -37.52 -22.63
C THR A 106 -17.49 -37.99 -22.00
N GLY A 107 -18.44 -37.10 -21.73
CA GLY A 107 -19.75 -37.40 -21.15
C GLY A 107 -19.72 -37.85 -19.68
N ARG A 108 -18.60 -37.72 -18.96
CA ARG A 108 -18.44 -38.12 -17.55
C ARG A 108 -18.69 -36.96 -16.60
N PHE A 109 -19.91 -36.85 -16.07
CA PHE A 109 -20.30 -35.81 -15.11
C PHE A 109 -19.79 -36.03 -13.68
N ASP A 110 -19.24 -37.21 -13.38
CA ASP A 110 -18.72 -37.58 -12.06
C ASP A 110 -17.56 -36.67 -11.58
N GLN A 111 -16.90 -35.96 -12.51
CA GLN A 111 -15.79 -35.05 -12.23
C GLN A 111 -16.20 -33.78 -11.47
N PHE A 112 -17.50 -33.50 -11.34
CA PHE A 112 -18.00 -32.34 -10.59
C PHE A 112 -18.36 -32.64 -9.12
N THR A 113 -18.21 -33.88 -8.64
CA THR A 113 -18.83 -34.32 -7.35
C THR A 113 -17.85 -34.46 -6.18
N GLU A 114 -16.55 -34.17 -6.34
CA GLU A 114 -15.61 -34.16 -5.19
C GLU A 114 -15.06 -32.76 -4.94
N ALA A 115 -15.73 -32.04 -4.03
CA ALA A 115 -15.06 -31.03 -3.22
C ALA A 115 -14.28 -31.77 -2.12
N PRO A 116 -12.98 -31.50 -1.91
CA PRO A 116 -12.22 -32.14 -0.84
C PRO A 116 -12.71 -31.64 0.53
N GLU A 117 -12.97 -32.58 1.45
CA GLU A 117 -13.15 -32.31 2.89
C GLU A 117 -11.87 -31.80 3.55
#